data_AF-B9L584-F1
#
_entry.id   AF-B9L584-F1
#
_cell.length_a   1.000
_cell.length_b   1.000
_cell.length_c   1.000
_cell.angle_alpha   90.00
_cell.angle_beta   90.00
_cell.angle_gamma   90.00
#
_symmetry.space_group_name_H-M   'P 1'
#
loop_
_entity.id
_entity.type
_entity.pdbx_description
1 polymer ?
#
loop_
_entity_poly.entity_id
_entity_poly.type
_entity_poly.pdbx_seq_one_letter_code
_entity_poly.pdbx_strand_id
1 'polypeptide(L)'
;MVIGILTPDGREVVTHGVASLETGCPVRRDTLFQIGSISKVYLATLAMRLVEEGKLTLDTPVASVLPELELADREAQQAITLWHLLTHTSGIEGDRFDDYGYGDDALARYVAGLASARQIHPPGQHWSYCNSGFSLAGRLIEVVTGRSFEAAMRELIFGPLGLERSCFLVQDVLGYPFAVGHRTDEHGHVGVVRDFALPRSVHPAGGVWATIDDLLDFAAFHLGLRPVAAPPISWDSITMMQAPQVAAANWADWYGLGWAIWSIGSVRVIGHGGSTNGYQAHLVLLPEERVAIASLTNHEQGSSAYLEVETWLLTERFGIRPPAPRLCTVSERELQRYAGTYTYPLARLTVRAVTGGLWLEAVQTRGLSREARERPLPPLFLRPIGERVFATGPVRAVPNRVDFIFDGDSEHPRWVRAFGRLAERDAIQEY
;
A
#
# COMPACT_ATOMS: atom_id res chain seq x y z
N MET A 1 19.81 -3.84 0.44
CA MET A 1 19.04 -2.59 0.32
C MET A 1 19.65 -1.71 -0.76
N VAL A 2 18.83 -0.95 -1.47
CA VAL A 2 19.25 0.15 -2.34
C VAL A 2 18.35 1.36 -2.04
N ILE A 3 18.96 2.55 -1.93
CA ILE A 3 18.26 3.82 -1.73
C ILE A 3 18.68 4.76 -2.85
N GLY A 4 17.71 5.47 -3.42
CA GLY A 4 17.89 6.42 -4.49
C GLY A 4 17.24 7.77 -4.15
N ILE A 5 17.92 8.85 -4.50
CA ILE A 5 17.40 10.22 -4.42
C ILE A 5 17.46 10.80 -5.83
N LEU A 6 16.37 11.46 -6.24
CA LEU A 6 16.30 12.22 -7.48
C LEU A 6 15.96 13.67 -7.16
N THR A 7 16.69 14.58 -7.78
CA THR A 7 16.48 16.04 -7.72
C THR A 7 16.62 16.62 -9.13
N PRO A 8 16.35 17.92 -9.36
CA PRO A 8 16.63 18.55 -10.65
C PRO A 8 18.10 18.48 -11.08
N ASP A 9 19.04 18.37 -10.12
CA ASP A 9 20.48 18.29 -10.38
C ASP A 9 20.95 16.88 -10.78
N GLY A 10 20.06 15.88 -10.68
CA GLY A 10 20.35 14.50 -11.03
C GLY A 10 19.94 13.51 -9.93
N ARG A 11 20.45 12.28 -10.06
CA ARG A 11 20.15 11.19 -9.13
C ARG A 11 21.38 10.63 -8.45
N GLU A 12 21.22 10.24 -7.20
CA GLU A 12 22.22 9.57 -6.38
C GLU A 12 21.66 8.21 -5.92
N VAL A 13 22.48 7.16 -5.96
CA VAL A 13 22.06 5.80 -5.60
C VAL A 13 23.12 5.16 -4.72
N VAL A 14 22.69 4.61 -3.59
CA VAL A 14 23.53 3.87 -2.65
C VAL A 14 23.02 2.45 -2.52
N THR A 15 23.90 1.46 -2.64
CA THR A 15 23.58 0.04 -2.43
C THR A 15 24.31 -0.49 -1.20
N HIS A 16 23.69 -1.45 -0.51
CA HIS A 16 24.27 -2.10 0.65
C HIS A 16 23.75 -3.53 0.84
N GLY A 17 24.63 -4.42 1.31
CA GLY A 17 24.29 -5.80 1.66
C GLY A 17 24.17 -6.74 0.46
N VAL A 18 23.45 -7.85 0.66
CA VAL A 18 23.34 -8.95 -0.31
C VAL A 18 21.94 -9.05 -0.93
N ALA A 19 21.91 -9.41 -2.20
CA ALA A 19 20.70 -9.78 -2.93
C ALA A 19 20.18 -11.16 -2.47
N SER A 20 21.07 -12.07 -2.06
CA SER A 20 20.71 -13.37 -1.48
C SER A 20 21.78 -13.84 -0.48
N LEU A 21 21.36 -14.28 0.71
CA LEU A 21 22.26 -14.89 1.70
C LEU A 21 22.83 -16.24 1.23
N GLU A 22 22.14 -16.95 0.34
CA GLU A 22 22.60 -18.26 -0.14
C GLU A 22 23.68 -18.14 -1.22
N THR A 23 23.58 -17.15 -2.10
CA THR A 23 24.56 -16.96 -3.17
C THR A 23 25.67 -15.99 -2.79
N GLY A 24 25.45 -15.16 -1.77
CA GLY A 24 26.35 -14.07 -1.40
C GLY A 24 26.41 -12.94 -2.44
N CYS A 25 25.57 -12.95 -3.48
CA CYS A 25 25.55 -11.91 -4.50
C CYS A 25 25.24 -10.55 -3.86
N PRO A 26 26.00 -9.48 -4.17
CA PRO A 26 25.75 -8.16 -3.60
C PRO A 26 24.48 -7.54 -4.19
N VAL A 27 23.84 -6.64 -3.43
CA VAL A 27 22.85 -5.73 -4.02
C VAL A 27 23.55 -4.75 -4.95
N ARG A 28 23.03 -4.63 -6.17
CA ARG A 28 23.49 -3.71 -7.21
C ARG A 28 22.38 -2.74 -7.59
N ARG A 29 22.76 -1.69 -8.31
CA ARG A 29 21.83 -0.68 -8.83
C ARG A 29 20.80 -1.27 -9.81
N ASP A 30 21.20 -2.26 -10.59
CA ASP A 30 20.37 -2.99 -11.55
C ASP A 30 19.66 -4.22 -10.93
N THR A 31 19.70 -4.38 -9.60
CA THR A 31 18.98 -5.46 -8.93
C THR A 31 17.49 -5.17 -8.90
N LEU A 32 16.69 -6.11 -9.39
CA LEU A 32 15.23 -6.11 -9.27
C LEU A 32 14.78 -6.42 -7.85
N PHE A 33 13.80 -5.66 -7.37
CA PHE A 33 13.07 -5.91 -6.14
C PHE A 33 11.57 -5.92 -6.42
N GLN A 34 10.80 -6.69 -5.65
CA GLN A 34 9.37 -6.46 -5.58
C GLN A 34 9.12 -5.12 -4.89
N ILE A 35 8.45 -4.20 -5.58
CA ILE A 35 8.06 -2.91 -5.02
C ILE A 35 6.72 -2.95 -4.28
N GLY A 36 6.08 -4.14 -4.27
CA GLY A 36 4.84 -4.39 -3.57
C GLY A 36 3.78 -3.38 -3.95
N SER A 37 3.07 -2.89 -2.95
CA SER A 37 1.92 -2.00 -3.14
C SER A 37 2.19 -0.66 -3.84
N ILE A 38 3.44 -0.27 -4.10
CA ILE A 38 3.73 0.84 -5.01
C ILE A 38 3.13 0.56 -6.42
N SER A 39 2.96 -0.72 -6.79
CA SER A 39 2.24 -1.19 -7.99
C SER A 39 0.87 -0.53 -8.18
N LYS A 40 0.19 -0.14 -7.08
CA LYS A 40 -1.12 0.53 -7.13
C LYS A 40 -1.06 1.88 -7.80
N VAL A 41 0.05 2.60 -7.67
CA VAL A 41 0.27 3.89 -8.33
C VAL A 41 0.44 3.69 -9.83
N TYR A 42 1.14 2.63 -10.26
CA TYR A 42 1.25 2.26 -11.67
C TYR A 42 -0.13 1.91 -12.25
N LEU A 43 -0.92 1.12 -11.53
CA LEU A 43 -2.30 0.83 -11.91
C LEU A 43 -3.16 2.09 -12.00
N ALA A 44 -3.09 2.98 -11.01
CA ALA A 44 -3.86 4.23 -11.02
C ALA A 44 -3.45 5.11 -12.22
N THR A 45 -2.15 5.15 -12.57
CA THR A 45 -1.66 5.85 -13.76
C THR A 45 -2.26 5.26 -15.04
N LEU A 46 -2.31 3.93 -15.15
CA LEU A 46 -2.95 3.23 -16.27
C LEU A 46 -4.46 3.47 -16.33
N ALA A 47 -5.14 3.46 -15.19
CA ALA A 47 -6.56 3.77 -15.12
C ALA A 47 -6.84 5.20 -15.58
N MET A 48 -6.05 6.18 -15.14
CA MET A 48 -6.18 7.58 -15.58
C MET A 48 -5.90 7.76 -17.07
N ARG A 49 -4.97 6.98 -17.65
CA ARG A 49 -4.80 6.95 -19.11
C ARG A 49 -6.06 6.52 -19.82
N LEU A 50 -6.73 5.46 -19.35
CA LEU A 50 -8.00 5.02 -19.94
C LEU A 50 -9.14 6.04 -19.72
N VAL A 51 -9.06 6.84 -18.66
CA VAL A 51 -9.95 7.98 -18.44
C VAL A 51 -9.72 9.10 -19.47
N GLU A 52 -8.46 9.47 -19.73
CA GLU A 52 -8.14 10.46 -20.77
C GLU A 52 -8.52 9.99 -22.17
N GLU A 53 -8.39 8.69 -22.45
CA GLU A 53 -8.85 8.07 -23.70
C GLU A 53 -10.38 7.97 -23.80
N GLY A 54 -11.14 8.38 -22.77
CA GLY A 54 -12.61 8.34 -22.73
C GLY A 54 -13.19 6.93 -22.64
N LYS A 55 -12.37 5.92 -22.35
CA LYS A 55 -12.80 4.52 -22.22
C LYS A 55 -13.37 4.20 -20.84
N LEU A 56 -12.98 4.98 -19.85
CA LEU A 56 -13.48 4.93 -18.47
C LEU A 56 -13.72 6.36 -17.98
N THR A 57 -14.45 6.48 -16.89
CA THR A 57 -14.52 7.67 -16.05
C THR A 57 -14.27 7.24 -14.60
N LEU A 58 -13.87 8.17 -13.74
CA LEU A 58 -13.74 7.87 -12.30
C LEU A 58 -15.08 7.41 -11.68
N ASP A 59 -16.20 7.92 -12.22
CA ASP A 59 -17.55 7.53 -11.80
C ASP A 59 -18.08 6.28 -12.50
N THR A 60 -17.29 5.62 -13.36
CA THR A 60 -17.73 4.39 -14.04
C THR A 60 -18.12 3.33 -13.01
N PRO A 61 -19.39 2.91 -12.96
CA PRO A 61 -19.81 1.84 -12.07
C PRO A 61 -19.11 0.55 -12.46
N VAL A 62 -18.55 -0.18 -11.50
CA VAL A 62 -17.81 -1.42 -11.81
C VAL A 62 -18.71 -2.43 -12.51
N ALA A 63 -19.97 -2.53 -12.07
CA ALA A 63 -20.96 -3.44 -12.64
C ALA A 63 -21.36 -3.14 -14.10
N SER A 64 -21.09 -1.93 -14.61
CA SER A 64 -21.38 -1.62 -16.02
C SER A 64 -20.35 -2.22 -16.98
N VAL A 65 -19.12 -2.44 -16.50
CA VAL A 65 -18.02 -3.07 -17.25
C VAL A 65 -17.96 -4.57 -16.98
N LEU A 66 -18.30 -4.98 -15.75
CA LEU A 66 -18.31 -6.38 -15.30
C LEU A 66 -19.74 -6.78 -14.87
N PRO A 67 -20.67 -6.99 -15.81
CA PRO A 67 -22.05 -7.36 -15.48
C PRO A 67 -22.17 -8.71 -14.76
N GLU A 68 -21.16 -9.58 -14.89
CA GLU A 68 -21.06 -10.86 -14.19
C GLU A 68 -20.54 -10.75 -12.76
N LEU A 69 -20.11 -9.55 -12.32
CA LEU A 69 -19.61 -9.35 -10.96
C LEU A 69 -20.69 -9.70 -9.94
N GLU A 70 -20.32 -10.50 -8.95
CA GLU A 70 -21.12 -10.75 -7.77
C GLU A 70 -20.35 -10.31 -6.53
N LEU A 71 -20.99 -9.52 -5.67
CA LEU A 71 -20.53 -9.21 -4.32
C LEU A 71 -21.61 -9.61 -3.31
N ALA A 72 -21.21 -9.82 -2.05
CA ALA A 72 -22.13 -10.20 -0.98
C ALA A 72 -23.22 -9.13 -0.74
N ASP A 73 -22.88 -7.86 -0.95
CA ASP A 73 -23.80 -6.73 -0.86
C ASP A 73 -24.17 -6.23 -2.26
N ARG A 74 -25.44 -6.39 -2.65
CA ARG A 74 -25.95 -6.01 -3.98
C ARG A 74 -26.06 -4.50 -4.14
N GLU A 75 -26.31 -3.74 -3.08
CA GLU A 75 -26.32 -2.26 -3.17
C GLU A 75 -24.90 -1.75 -3.41
N ALA A 76 -23.93 -2.28 -2.66
CA ALA A 76 -22.52 -1.95 -2.87
C ALA A 76 -22.05 -2.33 -4.29
N GLN A 77 -22.46 -3.50 -4.81
CA GLN A 77 -22.13 -3.93 -6.17
C GLN A 77 -22.55 -2.90 -7.23
N GLN A 78 -23.71 -2.26 -7.08
CA GLN A 78 -24.20 -1.26 -8.02
C GLN A 78 -23.57 0.12 -7.82
N ALA A 79 -23.14 0.43 -6.58
CA ALA A 79 -22.63 1.74 -6.21
C ALA A 79 -21.11 1.90 -6.35
N ILE A 80 -20.33 0.82 -6.28
CA ILE A 80 -18.86 0.90 -6.39
C ILE A 80 -18.47 1.38 -7.79
N THR A 81 -17.56 2.35 -7.83
CA THR A 81 -17.03 2.97 -9.04
C THR A 81 -15.51 2.82 -9.09
N LEU A 82 -14.89 3.13 -10.22
CA LEU A 82 -13.43 3.18 -10.33
C LEU A 82 -12.80 4.09 -9.26
N TRP A 83 -13.40 5.25 -8.96
CA TRP A 83 -12.94 6.15 -7.91
C TRP A 83 -12.92 5.49 -6.54
N HIS A 84 -13.97 4.74 -6.18
CA HIS A 84 -14.03 4.01 -4.91
C HIS A 84 -12.89 2.98 -4.79
N LEU A 85 -12.53 2.32 -5.90
CA LEU A 85 -11.42 1.37 -5.93
C LEU A 85 -10.06 2.07 -5.75
N LEU A 86 -9.81 3.16 -6.48
CA LEU A 86 -8.52 3.87 -6.46
C LEU A 86 -8.25 4.65 -5.17
N THR A 87 -9.30 4.96 -4.41
CA THR A 87 -9.24 5.71 -3.14
C THR A 87 -9.34 4.83 -1.89
N HIS A 88 -9.46 3.50 -2.04
CA HIS A 88 -9.70 2.55 -0.92
C HIS A 88 -10.98 2.86 -0.13
N THR A 89 -12.06 3.19 -0.81
CA THR A 89 -13.36 3.50 -0.19
C THR A 89 -14.47 2.57 -0.66
N SER A 90 -14.16 1.46 -1.34
CA SER A 90 -15.15 0.49 -1.79
C SER A 90 -15.86 -0.25 -0.65
N GLY A 91 -15.22 -0.35 0.52
CA GLY A 91 -15.71 -1.09 1.69
C GLY A 91 -15.66 -2.61 1.59
N ILE A 92 -15.11 -3.16 0.51
CA ILE A 92 -14.89 -4.60 0.35
C ILE A 92 -13.82 -5.06 1.35
N GLU A 93 -14.08 -6.14 2.09
CA GLU A 93 -13.11 -6.87 2.90
C GLU A 93 -12.13 -7.64 1.98
N GLY A 94 -11.22 -6.88 1.37
CA GLY A 94 -10.51 -7.29 0.16
C GLY A 94 -9.05 -7.68 0.34
N ASP A 95 -8.61 -8.08 1.52
CA ASP A 95 -7.23 -8.56 1.70
C ASP A 95 -7.13 -10.07 1.45
N ARG A 96 -7.49 -10.48 0.22
CA ARG A 96 -7.37 -11.87 -0.26
C ARG A 96 -6.14 -12.00 -1.17
N PHE A 97 -5.54 -13.18 -1.18
CA PHE A 97 -4.33 -13.49 -1.95
C PHE A 97 -4.43 -14.88 -2.58
N ASP A 98 -5.64 -15.23 -3.00
CA ASP A 98 -5.96 -16.54 -3.54
C ASP A 98 -5.28 -16.72 -4.91
N ASP A 99 -4.60 -17.86 -5.08
CA ASP A 99 -3.80 -18.15 -6.26
C ASP A 99 -4.60 -18.96 -7.29
N TYR A 100 -4.77 -18.38 -8.47
CA TYR A 100 -5.50 -18.98 -9.59
C TYR A 100 -4.58 -19.45 -10.72
N GLY A 101 -3.27 -19.49 -10.47
CA GLY A 101 -2.24 -19.88 -11.44
C GLY A 101 -1.79 -18.71 -12.33
N TYR A 102 -1.06 -19.07 -13.40
CA TYR A 102 -0.45 -18.10 -14.32
C TYR A 102 -1.29 -17.82 -15.57
N GLY A 103 -2.50 -18.35 -15.69
CA GLY A 103 -3.38 -18.11 -16.83
C GLY A 103 -3.82 -16.65 -16.95
N ASP A 104 -4.12 -16.20 -18.17
CA ASP A 104 -4.67 -14.84 -18.41
C ASP A 104 -6.04 -14.65 -17.75
N ASP A 105 -6.71 -15.74 -17.38
CA ASP A 105 -7.98 -15.75 -16.65
C ASP A 105 -7.83 -15.61 -15.13
N ALA A 106 -6.60 -15.53 -14.60
CA ALA A 106 -6.35 -15.49 -13.15
C ALA A 106 -7.07 -14.34 -12.43
N LEU A 107 -7.09 -13.15 -13.03
CA LEU A 107 -7.81 -11.99 -12.47
C LEU A 107 -9.34 -12.17 -12.53
N ALA A 108 -9.87 -12.73 -13.62
CA ALA A 108 -11.29 -13.02 -13.75
C ALA A 108 -11.76 -14.01 -12.66
N ARG A 109 -10.98 -15.07 -12.42
CA ARG A 109 -11.27 -16.07 -11.38
C ARG A 109 -11.16 -15.48 -9.96
N TYR A 110 -10.18 -14.61 -9.73
CA TYR A 110 -10.06 -13.87 -8.46
C TYR A 110 -11.27 -12.98 -8.20
N VAL A 111 -11.69 -12.21 -9.20
CA VAL A 111 -12.86 -11.33 -9.10
C VAL A 111 -14.14 -12.14 -8.84
N ALA A 112 -14.33 -13.28 -9.50
CA ALA A 112 -15.45 -14.18 -9.21
C ALA A 112 -15.45 -14.68 -7.75
N GLY A 113 -14.27 -14.88 -7.16
CA GLY A 113 -14.13 -15.26 -5.75
C GLY A 113 -14.59 -14.18 -4.75
N LEU A 114 -14.70 -12.92 -5.19
CA LEU A 114 -15.17 -11.80 -4.35
C LEU A 114 -16.67 -11.87 -4.03
N ALA A 115 -17.42 -12.78 -4.66
CA ALA A 115 -18.81 -13.06 -4.29
C ALA A 115 -18.99 -13.39 -2.80
N SER A 116 -17.94 -13.95 -2.17
CA SER A 116 -17.91 -14.29 -0.74
C SER A 116 -17.27 -13.23 0.15
N ALA A 117 -16.76 -12.12 -0.40
CA ALA A 117 -16.11 -11.08 0.39
C ALA A 117 -17.15 -10.27 1.16
N ARG A 118 -16.91 -10.05 2.45
CA ARG A 118 -17.79 -9.22 3.29
C ARG A 118 -17.73 -7.76 2.83
N GLN A 119 -18.83 -7.05 3.02
CA GLN A 119 -18.89 -5.60 2.91
C GLN A 119 -18.77 -5.00 4.32
N ILE A 120 -17.66 -4.31 4.62
CA ILE A 120 -17.36 -3.77 5.96
C ILE A 120 -18.17 -2.49 6.21
N HIS A 121 -18.34 -1.67 5.17
CA HIS A 121 -19.10 -0.42 5.19
C HIS A 121 -19.60 -0.08 3.79
N PRO A 122 -20.71 0.67 3.63
CA PRO A 122 -21.12 1.25 2.35
C PRO A 122 -19.98 1.95 1.57
N PRO A 123 -19.97 1.86 0.22
CA PRO A 123 -19.00 2.58 -0.61
C PRO A 123 -18.96 4.08 -0.29
N GLY A 124 -17.76 4.64 -0.23
CA GLY A 124 -17.52 6.05 0.07
C GLY A 124 -17.56 6.42 1.57
N GLN A 125 -18.07 5.56 2.45
CA GLN A 125 -18.28 5.92 3.86
C GLN A 125 -16.97 6.05 4.66
N HIS A 126 -16.03 5.14 4.46
CA HIS A 126 -14.78 5.09 5.18
C HIS A 126 -13.60 4.77 4.26
N TRP A 127 -12.42 5.24 4.65
CA TRP A 127 -11.17 4.78 4.06
C TRP A 127 -10.72 3.50 4.75
N SER A 128 -10.55 2.42 3.98
CA SER A 128 -10.01 1.14 4.44
C SER A 128 -9.26 0.47 3.31
N TYR A 129 -7.93 0.37 3.46
CA TYR A 129 -7.03 -0.15 2.44
C TYR A 129 -7.48 -1.53 1.93
N CYS A 130 -7.58 -1.68 0.61
CA CYS A 130 -8.23 -2.83 -0.02
C CYS A 130 -7.43 -3.33 -1.23
N ASN A 131 -6.72 -4.46 -1.09
CA ASN A 131 -5.97 -5.06 -2.21
C ASN A 131 -6.89 -5.61 -3.32
N SER A 132 -8.02 -6.24 -2.96
CA SER A 132 -9.01 -6.73 -3.92
C SER A 132 -9.62 -5.59 -4.72
N GLY A 133 -9.76 -4.39 -4.15
CA GLY A 133 -10.25 -3.23 -4.87
C GLY A 133 -9.36 -2.90 -6.07
N PHE A 134 -8.04 -2.97 -5.88
CA PHE A 134 -7.07 -2.79 -6.96
C PHE A 134 -7.05 -3.97 -7.93
N SER A 135 -7.25 -5.20 -7.47
CA SER A 135 -7.37 -6.37 -8.36
C SER A 135 -8.62 -6.28 -9.23
N LEU A 136 -9.73 -5.79 -8.68
CA LEU A 136 -10.97 -5.49 -9.40
C LEU A 136 -10.76 -4.37 -10.43
N ALA A 137 -10.03 -3.30 -10.08
CA ALA A 137 -9.65 -2.26 -11.03
C ALA A 137 -8.74 -2.80 -12.16
N GLY A 138 -7.83 -3.72 -11.83
CA GLY A 138 -7.04 -4.46 -12.82
C GLY A 138 -7.92 -5.24 -13.80
N ARG A 139 -8.98 -5.89 -13.30
CA ARG A 139 -9.94 -6.60 -14.16
C ARG A 139 -10.74 -5.67 -15.08
N LEU A 140 -11.10 -4.47 -14.62
CA LEU A 140 -11.70 -3.45 -15.49
C LEU A 140 -10.79 -3.09 -16.65
N ILE A 141 -9.49 -2.90 -16.37
CA ILE A 141 -8.48 -2.63 -17.39
C ILE A 141 -8.41 -3.78 -18.40
N GLU A 142 -8.44 -5.04 -17.97
CA GLU A 142 -8.41 -6.17 -18.89
C GLU A 142 -9.59 -6.17 -19.87
N VAL A 143 -10.80 -5.96 -19.35
CA VAL A 143 -12.02 -5.96 -20.18
C VAL A 143 -12.03 -4.79 -21.15
N VAL A 144 -11.67 -3.59 -20.70
CA VAL A 144 -11.67 -2.38 -21.53
C VAL A 144 -10.57 -2.41 -22.60
N THR A 145 -9.43 -3.01 -22.29
CA THR A 145 -8.28 -3.04 -23.21
C THR A 145 -8.24 -4.28 -24.10
N GLY A 146 -8.95 -5.34 -23.74
CA GLY A 146 -8.88 -6.66 -24.38
C GLY A 146 -7.53 -7.37 -24.18
N ARG A 147 -6.74 -6.95 -23.19
CA ARG A 147 -5.39 -7.47 -22.91
C ARG A 147 -5.33 -7.98 -21.47
N SER A 148 -4.36 -8.83 -21.16
CA SER A 148 -4.03 -9.08 -19.75
C SER A 148 -3.50 -7.81 -19.09
N PHE A 149 -3.65 -7.70 -17.77
CA PHE A 149 -3.20 -6.53 -17.02
C PHE A 149 -1.72 -6.22 -17.24
N GLU A 150 -0.86 -7.26 -17.24
CA GLU A 150 0.59 -7.07 -17.42
C GLU A 150 0.94 -6.59 -18.83
N ALA A 151 0.22 -7.08 -19.85
CA ALA A 151 0.40 -6.64 -21.22
C ALA A 151 -0.02 -5.17 -21.40
N ALA A 152 -1.18 -4.79 -20.83
CA ALA A 152 -1.63 -3.40 -20.83
C ALA A 152 -0.63 -2.48 -20.10
N MET A 153 -0.11 -2.88 -18.94
CA MET A 153 0.89 -2.11 -18.21
C MET A 153 2.19 -1.93 -18.99
N ARG A 154 2.68 -3.00 -19.64
CA ARG A 154 3.89 -2.97 -20.45
C ARG A 154 3.75 -2.02 -21.64
N GLU A 155 2.66 -2.14 -22.39
CA GLU A 155 2.42 -1.35 -23.60
C GLU A 155 2.10 0.12 -23.30
N LEU A 156 1.29 0.37 -22.27
CA LEU A 156 0.70 1.69 -22.04
C LEU A 156 1.42 2.51 -20.96
N ILE A 157 2.29 1.90 -20.14
CA ILE A 157 3.02 2.61 -19.07
C ILE A 157 4.52 2.34 -19.15
N PHE A 158 4.97 1.08 -19.04
CA PHE A 158 6.41 0.80 -18.96
C PHE A 158 7.16 1.20 -20.23
N GLY A 159 6.66 0.82 -21.41
CA GLY A 159 7.26 1.16 -22.70
C GLY A 159 7.36 2.67 -22.93
N PRO A 160 6.26 3.44 -22.86
CA PRO A 160 6.27 4.90 -23.04
C PRO A 160 7.18 5.65 -22.06
N LEU A 161 7.34 5.14 -20.85
CA LEU A 161 8.22 5.71 -19.83
C LEU A 161 9.65 5.15 -19.88
N GLY A 162 9.95 4.17 -20.74
CA GLY A 162 11.27 3.53 -20.82
C GLY A 162 11.66 2.74 -19.56
N LEU A 163 10.69 2.16 -18.87
CA LEU A 163 10.90 1.36 -17.65
C LEU A 163 11.23 -0.10 -18.05
N GLU A 164 12.37 -0.28 -18.71
CA GLU A 164 12.75 -1.52 -19.40
C GLU A 164 12.95 -2.72 -18.49
N ARG A 165 13.21 -2.50 -17.19
CA ARG A 165 13.41 -3.57 -16.20
C ARG A 165 12.15 -3.89 -15.42
N SER A 166 11.12 -3.05 -15.53
CA SER A 166 9.86 -3.24 -14.80
C SER A 166 9.07 -4.40 -15.39
N CYS A 167 8.73 -5.36 -14.54
CA CYS A 167 8.02 -6.57 -14.94
C CYS A 167 7.15 -7.10 -13.80
N PHE A 168 6.48 -8.23 -14.03
CA PHE A 168 5.58 -8.85 -13.05
C PHE A 168 5.94 -10.31 -12.82
N LEU A 169 6.07 -11.02 -13.94
CA LEU A 169 6.15 -12.46 -13.96
C LEU A 169 7.55 -12.94 -13.61
N VAL A 170 7.64 -13.98 -12.77
CA VAL A 170 8.93 -14.52 -12.32
C VAL A 170 9.79 -14.99 -13.50
N GLN A 171 9.20 -15.52 -14.57
CA GLN A 171 9.94 -15.88 -15.77
C GLN A 171 10.69 -14.70 -16.42
N ASP A 172 10.15 -13.48 -16.31
CA ASP A 172 10.82 -12.28 -16.81
C ASP A 172 11.96 -11.88 -15.85
N VAL A 173 11.73 -12.01 -14.53
CA VAL A 173 12.70 -11.66 -13.47
C VAL A 173 13.95 -12.54 -13.54
N LEU A 174 13.81 -13.83 -13.83
CA LEU A 174 14.92 -14.79 -13.88
C LEU A 174 16.00 -14.45 -14.92
N GLY A 175 15.69 -13.58 -15.90
CA GLY A 175 16.65 -13.09 -16.88
C GLY A 175 17.58 -11.97 -16.37
N TYR A 176 17.38 -11.46 -15.16
CA TYR A 176 18.06 -10.28 -14.63
C TYR A 176 18.64 -10.50 -13.22
N PRO A 177 19.57 -9.65 -12.75
CA PRO A 177 19.90 -9.61 -11.33
C PRO A 177 18.66 -9.27 -10.50
N PHE A 178 18.30 -10.11 -9.53
CA PHE A 178 17.17 -9.86 -8.63
C PHE A 178 17.54 -10.19 -7.18
N ALA A 179 16.92 -9.49 -6.25
CA ALA A 179 17.02 -9.81 -4.84
C ALA A 179 16.06 -10.94 -4.48
N VAL A 180 16.50 -11.86 -3.63
CA VAL A 180 15.66 -12.85 -2.95
C VAL A 180 15.20 -12.25 -1.62
N GLY A 181 13.94 -12.46 -1.27
CA GLY A 181 13.37 -11.97 -0.02
C GLY A 181 13.92 -12.75 1.18
N HIS A 182 14.03 -12.09 2.34
CA HIS A 182 14.52 -12.70 3.58
C HIS A 182 13.54 -12.48 4.74
N ARG A 183 13.53 -13.43 5.67
CA ARG A 183 12.71 -13.43 6.89
C ARG A 183 13.54 -13.88 8.07
N THR A 184 13.24 -13.35 9.25
CA THR A 184 13.80 -13.81 10.52
C THR A 184 12.83 -14.82 11.15
N ASP A 185 13.33 -16.00 11.53
CA ASP A 185 12.55 -16.98 12.28
C ASP A 185 12.41 -16.62 13.78
N GLU A 186 11.67 -17.43 14.54
CA GLU A 186 11.45 -17.22 15.98
C GLU A 186 12.72 -17.34 16.82
N HIS A 187 13.78 -17.95 16.27
CA HIS A 187 15.08 -18.11 16.90
C HIS A 187 16.06 -16.99 16.52
N GLY A 188 15.65 -16.03 15.69
CA GLY A 188 16.49 -14.93 15.24
C GLY A 188 17.36 -15.27 14.02
N HIS A 189 17.19 -16.44 13.40
CA HIS A 189 17.94 -16.79 12.19
C HIS A 189 17.31 -16.15 10.96
N VAL A 190 18.15 -15.54 10.13
CA VAL A 190 17.71 -14.96 8.85
C VAL A 190 17.85 -16.01 7.74
N GLY A 191 16.74 -16.32 7.07
CA GLY A 191 16.68 -17.25 5.94
C GLY A 191 16.04 -16.62 4.71
N VAL A 192 16.26 -17.26 3.55
CA VAL A 192 15.58 -16.88 2.30
C VAL A 192 14.11 -17.30 2.31
N VAL A 193 13.26 -16.45 1.74
CA VAL A 193 11.84 -16.73 1.51
C VAL A 193 11.69 -17.33 0.12
N ARG A 194 11.17 -18.56 0.03
CA ARG A 194 11.06 -19.32 -1.24
C ARG A 194 9.74 -19.07 -1.96
N ASP A 195 8.66 -18.82 -1.23
CA ASP A 195 7.34 -18.47 -1.75
C ASP A 195 7.21 -16.95 -1.99
N PHE A 196 8.27 -16.33 -2.49
CA PHE A 196 8.31 -14.89 -2.68
C PHE A 196 7.40 -14.40 -3.82
N ALA A 197 7.11 -15.27 -4.80
CA ALA A 197 6.30 -14.91 -5.95
C ALA A 197 4.86 -14.63 -5.53
N LEU A 198 4.35 -13.47 -5.89
CA LEU A 198 2.95 -13.16 -5.70
C LEU A 198 2.10 -13.84 -6.79
N PRO A 199 0.88 -14.31 -6.46
CA PRO A 199 -0.05 -14.81 -7.45
C PRO A 199 -0.33 -13.79 -8.56
N ARG A 200 -0.54 -14.27 -9.78
CA ARG A 200 -0.86 -13.41 -10.92
C ARG A 200 -2.12 -12.57 -10.70
N SER A 201 -3.10 -13.15 -10.01
CA SER A 201 -4.36 -12.52 -9.59
C SER A 201 -4.19 -11.26 -8.72
N VAL A 202 -3.01 -11.04 -8.11
CA VAL A 202 -2.76 -9.88 -7.24
C VAL A 202 -1.75 -8.89 -7.83
N HIS A 203 -1.31 -9.11 -9.08
CA HIS A 203 -0.39 -8.20 -9.76
C HIS A 203 -0.85 -6.73 -9.78
N PRO A 204 -2.14 -6.41 -10.03
CA PRO A 204 -2.67 -5.05 -9.91
C PRO A 204 -2.40 -4.37 -8.56
N ALA A 205 -2.40 -5.15 -7.48
CA ALA A 205 -2.25 -4.64 -6.14
C ALA A 205 -0.79 -4.59 -5.68
N GLY A 206 0.10 -5.45 -6.18
CA GLY A 206 1.45 -5.52 -5.63
C GLY A 206 2.53 -6.24 -6.47
N GLY A 207 2.25 -6.63 -7.71
CA GLY A 207 3.10 -7.55 -8.45
C GLY A 207 4.29 -6.95 -9.19
N VAL A 208 4.46 -5.63 -9.21
CA VAL A 208 5.57 -5.01 -9.97
C VAL A 208 6.90 -5.35 -9.31
N TRP A 209 7.83 -5.81 -10.13
CA TRP A 209 9.27 -5.81 -9.88
C TRP A 209 9.89 -4.63 -10.60
N ALA A 210 10.77 -3.90 -9.93
CA ALA A 210 11.48 -2.79 -10.53
C ALA A 210 12.91 -2.69 -9.99
N THR A 211 13.78 -2.04 -10.76
CA THR A 211 15.06 -1.54 -10.26
C THR A 211 14.84 -0.22 -9.55
N ILE A 212 15.86 0.25 -8.82
CA ILE A 212 15.82 1.61 -8.26
C ILE A 212 15.73 2.68 -9.35
N ASP A 213 16.36 2.44 -10.50
CA ASP A 213 16.36 3.40 -11.61
C ASP A 213 14.98 3.53 -12.24
N ASP A 214 14.32 2.41 -12.58
CA ASP A 214 12.96 2.41 -13.12
C ASP A 214 11.96 3.07 -12.15
N LEU A 215 12.12 2.84 -10.84
CA LEU A 215 11.25 3.43 -9.83
C LEU A 215 11.47 4.96 -9.71
N LEU A 216 12.71 5.42 -9.70
CA LEU A 216 13.03 6.86 -9.71
C LEU A 216 12.58 7.53 -11.01
N ASP A 217 12.68 6.82 -12.13
CA ASP A 217 12.25 7.25 -13.45
C ASP A 217 10.72 7.44 -13.53
N PHE A 218 9.97 6.54 -12.91
CA PHE A 218 8.52 6.68 -12.73
C PHE A 218 8.18 7.84 -11.78
N ALA A 219 8.94 8.03 -10.70
CA ALA A 219 8.78 9.16 -9.80
C ALA A 219 9.09 10.50 -10.49
N ALA A 220 10.12 10.55 -11.33
CA ALA A 220 10.50 11.70 -12.13
C ALA A 220 9.37 12.15 -13.06
N PHE A 221 8.65 11.19 -13.65
CA PHE A 221 7.48 11.46 -14.47
C PHE A 221 6.36 12.13 -13.63
N HIS A 222 6.05 11.59 -12.46
CA HIS A 222 5.05 12.16 -11.53
C HIS A 222 5.45 13.52 -10.94
N LEU A 223 6.73 13.90 -10.98
CA LEU A 223 7.22 15.23 -10.58
C LEU A 223 7.39 16.21 -11.74
N GLY A 224 7.16 15.78 -12.98
CA GLY A 224 7.45 16.62 -14.16
C GLY A 224 8.96 16.92 -14.31
N LEU A 225 9.83 16.05 -13.77
CA LEU A 225 11.28 16.11 -13.92
C LEU A 225 11.78 15.37 -15.15
N ARG A 226 10.95 14.50 -15.71
CA ARG A 226 11.29 13.71 -16.89
C ARG A 226 10.47 14.16 -18.09
N PRO A 227 11.08 14.78 -19.11
CA PRO A 227 10.40 14.99 -20.37
C PRO A 227 10.19 13.63 -21.06
N VAL A 228 8.95 13.36 -21.45
CA VAL A 228 8.56 12.16 -22.21
C VAL A 228 7.88 12.67 -23.48
N ALA A 229 8.34 12.23 -24.65
CA ALA A 229 7.84 12.74 -25.94
C ALA A 229 6.34 12.47 -26.15
N ALA A 230 5.88 11.30 -25.70
CA ALA A 230 4.48 10.91 -25.68
C ALA A 230 4.15 10.38 -24.26
N PRO A 231 3.88 11.27 -23.30
CA PRO A 231 3.61 10.85 -21.93
C PRO A 231 2.33 10.01 -21.88
N PRO A 232 2.26 8.98 -21.01
CA PRO A 232 1.09 8.11 -20.93
C PRO A 232 -0.16 8.82 -20.40
N ILE A 233 0.01 9.89 -19.62
CA ILE A 233 -1.07 10.76 -19.12
C ILE A 233 -0.62 12.22 -19.11
N SER A 234 -1.57 13.15 -19.14
CA SER A 234 -1.30 14.58 -19.01
C SER A 234 -0.86 14.99 -17.59
N TRP A 235 -0.29 16.20 -17.50
CA TRP A 235 0.03 16.81 -16.20
C TRP A 235 -1.21 17.07 -15.33
N ASP A 236 -2.37 17.34 -15.95
CA ASP A 236 -3.63 17.54 -15.23
C ASP A 236 -4.08 16.26 -14.55
N SER A 237 -3.94 15.10 -15.22
CA SER A 237 -4.21 13.79 -14.60
C SER A 237 -3.22 13.47 -13.49
N ILE A 238 -1.93 13.75 -13.66
CA ILE A 238 -0.93 13.60 -12.58
C ILE A 238 -1.34 14.44 -11.37
N THR A 239 -1.70 15.70 -11.58
CA THR A 239 -2.14 16.61 -10.51
C THR A 239 -3.40 16.09 -9.83
N MET A 240 -4.37 15.58 -10.58
CA MET A 240 -5.59 14.97 -10.05
C MET A 240 -5.29 13.73 -9.19
N MET A 241 -4.37 12.86 -9.63
CA MET A 241 -3.97 11.68 -8.85
C MET A 241 -3.35 12.05 -7.52
N GLN A 242 -2.61 13.16 -7.47
CA GLN A 242 -1.91 13.64 -6.28
C GLN A 242 -2.77 14.55 -5.40
N ALA A 243 -3.94 14.97 -5.85
CA ALA A 243 -4.86 15.81 -5.08
C ALA A 243 -5.56 14.99 -3.98
N PRO A 244 -5.82 15.59 -2.80
CA PRO A 244 -6.67 14.98 -1.78
C PRO A 244 -8.06 14.60 -2.34
N GLN A 245 -8.40 13.31 -2.33
CA GLN A 245 -9.72 12.81 -2.73
C GLN A 245 -10.58 12.48 -1.52
N VAL A 246 -10.00 11.77 -0.55
CA VAL A 246 -10.68 11.32 0.67
C VAL A 246 -9.78 11.50 1.88
N ALA A 247 -10.37 11.77 3.04
CA ALA A 247 -9.64 11.73 4.30
C ALA A 247 -9.16 10.30 4.56
N ALA A 248 -7.89 10.16 4.90
CA ALA A 248 -7.26 8.88 5.20
C ALA A 248 -6.84 8.81 6.66
N ALA A 249 -6.11 7.76 7.02
CA ALA A 249 -5.61 7.58 8.38
C ALA A 249 -4.32 6.78 8.43
N ASN A 250 -3.87 6.50 9.64
CA ASN A 250 -2.62 5.82 9.97
C ASN A 250 -1.39 6.56 9.40
N TRP A 251 -0.94 6.21 8.20
CA TRP A 251 0.23 6.78 7.53
C TRP A 251 -0.07 7.94 6.56
N ALA A 252 -1.35 8.29 6.40
CA ALA A 252 -1.77 9.35 5.50
C ALA A 252 -2.78 10.28 6.19
N ASP A 253 -2.80 11.55 5.79
CA ASP A 253 -3.87 12.50 6.13
C ASP A 253 -4.98 12.45 5.09
N TRP A 254 -4.58 12.30 3.82
CA TRP A 254 -5.46 12.17 2.67
C TRP A 254 -5.02 11.04 1.77
N TYR A 255 -5.94 10.48 1.00
CA TYR A 255 -5.63 9.57 -0.10
C TYR A 255 -6.03 10.23 -1.41
N GLY A 256 -5.13 10.20 -2.38
CA GLY A 256 -5.38 10.58 -3.77
C GLY A 256 -5.88 9.40 -4.60
N LEU A 257 -5.62 9.42 -5.90
CA LEU A 257 -5.84 8.24 -6.75
C LEU A 257 -4.56 7.39 -6.75
N GLY A 258 -4.53 6.38 -5.88
CA GLY A 258 -3.36 5.52 -5.69
C GLY A 258 -2.26 6.09 -4.78
N TRP A 259 -2.26 7.40 -4.46
CA TRP A 259 -1.24 8.04 -3.62
C TRP A 259 -1.70 8.26 -2.17
N ALA A 260 -0.83 7.94 -1.20
CA ALA A 260 -0.97 8.48 0.15
C ALA A 260 -0.42 9.91 0.19
N ILE A 261 -1.08 10.80 0.94
CA ILE A 261 -0.72 12.21 1.07
C ILE A 261 -0.68 12.56 2.55
N TRP A 262 0.42 13.16 3.00
CA TRP A 262 0.58 13.65 4.37
C TRP A 262 1.44 14.91 4.40
N SER A 263 1.58 15.53 5.56
CA SER A 263 2.43 16.71 5.73
C SER A 263 3.52 16.49 6.77
N ILE A 264 4.70 17.05 6.50
CA ILE A 264 5.79 17.21 7.48
C ILE A 264 5.96 18.69 7.76
N GLY A 265 5.35 19.18 8.84
CA GLY A 265 5.25 20.61 9.07
C GLY A 265 4.41 21.28 7.97
N SER A 266 5.00 22.20 7.22
CA SER A 266 4.37 22.85 6.05
C SER A 266 4.65 22.13 4.72
N VAL A 267 5.51 21.12 4.72
CA VAL A 267 5.89 20.41 3.49
C VAL A 267 4.87 19.33 3.19
N ARG A 268 4.30 19.40 1.98
CA ARG A 268 3.40 18.36 1.49
C ARG A 268 4.23 17.19 0.97
N VAL A 269 3.83 15.99 1.35
CA VAL A 269 4.48 14.75 0.97
C VAL A 269 3.45 13.83 0.33
N ILE A 270 3.83 13.22 -0.79
CA ILE A 270 3.06 12.14 -1.40
C ILE A 270 3.93 10.90 -1.47
N GLY A 271 3.32 9.72 -1.39
CA GLY A 271 4.10 8.50 -1.43
C GLY A 271 3.28 7.24 -1.35
N HIS A 272 3.99 6.11 -1.40
CA HIS A 272 3.39 4.81 -1.21
C HIS A 272 4.44 3.80 -0.69
N GLY A 273 4.08 3.01 0.31
CA GLY A 273 4.87 1.88 0.80
C GLY A 273 4.54 0.58 0.09
N GLY A 274 5.45 -0.39 0.13
CA GLY A 274 5.26 -1.71 -0.46
C GLY A 274 5.81 -2.77 0.46
N SER A 275 5.02 -3.81 0.70
CA SER A 275 5.44 -4.97 1.49
C SER A 275 5.01 -6.23 0.76
N THR A 276 5.94 -7.14 0.53
CA THR A 276 5.65 -8.49 0.01
C THR A 276 6.43 -9.54 0.79
N ASN A 277 6.41 -10.80 0.34
CA ASN A 277 7.07 -11.93 0.99
C ASN A 277 8.61 -11.75 1.04
N GLY A 278 9.09 -11.11 2.11
CA GLY A 278 10.50 -10.85 2.34
C GLY A 278 11.03 -9.56 1.70
N TYR A 279 10.17 -8.63 1.27
CA TYR A 279 10.57 -7.35 0.69
C TYR A 279 9.84 -6.20 1.34
N GLN A 280 10.53 -5.08 1.50
CA GLN A 280 9.92 -3.79 1.86
C GLN A 280 10.44 -2.72 0.90
N ALA A 281 9.55 -1.87 0.41
CA ALA A 281 9.84 -0.77 -0.50
C ALA A 281 9.11 0.50 -0.06
N HIS A 282 9.65 1.65 -0.41
CA HIS A 282 9.02 2.93 -0.15
C HIS A 282 9.36 3.93 -1.25
N LEU A 283 8.37 4.69 -1.70
CA LEU A 283 8.55 5.79 -2.62
C LEU A 283 7.90 7.04 -2.00
N VAL A 284 8.71 8.09 -1.88
CA VAL A 284 8.32 9.40 -1.36
C VAL A 284 8.62 10.44 -2.41
N LEU A 285 7.69 11.36 -2.62
CA LEU A 285 7.89 12.54 -3.42
C LEU A 285 7.54 13.79 -2.61
N LEU A 286 8.36 14.81 -2.81
CA LEU A 286 8.22 16.15 -2.28
C LEU A 286 7.98 17.06 -3.50
N PRO A 287 6.71 17.24 -3.93
CA PRO A 287 6.41 17.89 -5.21
C PRO A 287 6.93 19.33 -5.29
N GLU A 288 6.76 20.08 -4.21
CA GLU A 288 7.16 21.48 -4.10
C GLU A 288 8.70 21.63 -4.09
N GLU A 289 9.40 20.70 -3.46
CA GLU A 289 10.87 20.63 -3.42
C GLU A 289 11.46 19.94 -4.67
N ARG A 290 10.62 19.33 -5.51
CA ARG A 290 11.01 18.59 -6.71
C ARG A 290 11.99 17.45 -6.39
N VAL A 291 11.71 16.69 -5.32
CA VAL A 291 12.56 15.58 -4.87
C VAL A 291 11.76 14.27 -4.88
N ALA A 292 12.40 13.18 -5.32
CA ALA A 292 11.93 11.82 -5.05
C ALA A 292 12.96 11.03 -4.25
N ILE A 293 12.49 10.22 -3.31
CA ILE A 293 13.30 9.27 -2.54
C ILE A 293 12.66 7.90 -2.71
N ALA A 294 13.46 6.93 -3.14
CA ALA A 294 13.04 5.54 -3.31
C ALA A 294 13.95 4.62 -2.47
N SER A 295 13.34 3.67 -1.77
CA SER A 295 14.04 2.73 -0.90
C SER A 295 13.55 1.32 -1.19
N LEU A 296 14.47 0.39 -1.50
CA LEU A 296 14.16 -1.01 -1.80
C LEU A 296 14.97 -1.94 -0.91
N THR A 297 14.29 -2.86 -0.21
CA THR A 297 14.90 -3.83 0.69
C THR A 297 14.33 -5.22 0.43
N ASN A 298 15.13 -6.24 0.73
CA ASN A 298 14.79 -7.65 0.60
C ASN A 298 14.84 -8.37 1.95
N HIS A 299 14.37 -7.70 3.01
CA HIS A 299 14.11 -8.32 4.30
C HIS A 299 12.75 -7.85 4.82
N GLU A 300 11.98 -8.72 5.46
CA GLU A 300 10.62 -8.39 5.94
C GLU A 300 10.59 -7.22 6.96
N GLN A 301 11.69 -7.01 7.69
CA GLN A 301 11.86 -5.90 8.64
C GLN A 301 12.58 -4.68 8.01
N GLY A 302 12.78 -4.67 6.70
CA GLY A 302 13.56 -3.62 6.03
C GLY A 302 13.01 -2.20 6.18
N SER A 303 11.74 -2.06 6.58
CA SER A 303 11.09 -0.77 6.83
C SER A 303 11.66 0.01 8.00
N SER A 304 12.14 -0.64 9.05
CA SER A 304 12.81 0.07 10.14
C SER A 304 14.04 0.82 9.64
N ALA A 305 14.85 0.14 8.82
CA ALA A 305 16.10 0.66 8.26
C ALA A 305 15.86 1.80 7.26
N TYR A 306 15.01 1.62 6.25
CA TYR A 306 14.82 2.70 5.26
C TYR A 306 14.15 3.93 5.87
N LEU A 307 13.21 3.76 6.82
CA LEU A 307 12.54 4.91 7.44
C LEU A 307 13.51 5.75 8.29
N GLU A 308 14.54 5.13 8.88
CA GLU A 308 15.60 5.85 9.59
C GLU A 308 16.46 6.66 8.64
N VAL A 309 16.90 6.04 7.52
CA VAL A 309 17.68 6.73 6.49
C VAL A 309 16.87 7.87 5.86
N GLU A 310 15.61 7.65 5.54
CA GLU A 310 14.74 8.68 4.97
C GLU A 310 14.49 9.84 5.94
N THR A 311 14.25 9.54 7.22
CA THR A 311 14.09 10.60 8.24
C THR A 311 15.37 11.42 8.39
N TRP A 312 16.53 10.75 8.38
CA TRP A 312 17.84 11.40 8.39
C TRP A 312 18.05 12.26 7.13
N LEU A 313 17.76 11.74 5.93
CA LEU A 313 17.87 12.47 4.67
C LEU A 313 16.99 13.72 4.67
N LEU A 314 15.71 13.59 5.02
CA LEU A 314 14.78 14.72 5.12
C LEU A 314 15.29 15.79 6.08
N THR A 315 15.79 15.37 7.23
CA THR A 315 16.24 16.27 8.29
C THR A 315 17.55 16.98 7.95
N GLU A 316 18.57 16.23 7.55
CA GLU A 316 19.95 16.72 7.42
C GLU A 316 20.22 17.31 6.03
N ARG A 317 19.59 16.78 4.98
CA ARG A 317 19.79 17.26 3.60
C ARG A 317 18.77 18.31 3.19
N PHE A 318 17.52 18.17 3.62
CA PHE A 318 16.42 19.05 3.18
C PHE A 318 15.92 19.99 4.28
N GLY A 319 16.40 19.84 5.53
CA GLY A 319 15.92 20.66 6.65
C GLY A 319 14.47 20.36 7.07
N ILE A 320 13.88 19.29 6.57
CA ILE A 320 12.49 18.89 6.77
C ILE A 320 12.42 18.02 8.03
N ARG A 321 11.96 18.59 9.14
CA ARG A 321 11.89 17.92 10.44
C ARG A 321 10.46 17.50 10.77
N PRO A 322 10.22 16.20 11.06
CA PRO A 322 8.93 15.75 11.57
C PRO A 322 8.55 16.44 12.89
N PRO A 323 7.37 17.08 12.97
CA PRO A 323 6.94 17.69 14.22
C PRO A 323 6.65 16.61 15.26
N ALA A 324 6.97 16.90 16.52
CA ALA A 324 6.53 16.05 17.62
C ALA A 324 4.99 16.05 17.68
N PRO A 325 4.35 14.88 17.90
CA PRO A 325 2.91 14.81 18.03
C PRO A 325 2.45 15.63 19.25
N ARG A 326 1.37 16.38 19.08
CA ARG A 326 0.72 17.09 20.19
C ARG A 326 -0.08 16.08 21.01
N LEU A 327 0.49 15.64 22.12
CA LEU A 327 -0.16 14.71 23.03
C LEU A 327 -1.33 15.39 23.76
N CYS A 328 -2.40 14.64 24.00
CA CYS A 328 -3.51 15.07 24.85
C CYS A 328 -3.75 14.05 25.98
N THR A 329 -4.53 14.47 26.98
CA THR A 329 -4.98 13.58 28.04
C THR A 329 -6.38 13.09 27.72
N VAL A 330 -6.57 11.77 27.73
CA VAL A 330 -7.88 11.11 27.64
C VAL A 330 -8.14 10.43 28.98
N SER A 331 -9.35 10.57 29.52
CA SER A 331 -9.69 9.99 30.82
C SER A 331 -9.61 8.45 30.78
N GLU A 332 -9.33 7.82 31.92
CA GLU A 332 -9.29 6.35 31.99
C GLU A 332 -10.63 5.72 31.58
N ARG A 333 -11.76 6.35 31.96
CA ARG A 333 -13.09 5.93 31.55
C ARG A 333 -13.23 5.92 30.02
N GLU A 334 -12.78 6.97 29.35
CA GLU A 334 -12.81 7.03 27.89
C GLU A 334 -11.86 6.01 27.25
N LEU A 335 -10.66 5.81 27.81
CA LEU A 335 -9.72 4.79 27.34
C LEU A 335 -10.31 3.37 27.42
N GLN A 336 -11.07 3.07 28.48
CA GLN A 336 -11.71 1.76 28.64
C GLN A 336 -12.75 1.46 27.54
N ARG A 337 -13.37 2.48 26.95
CA ARG A 337 -14.33 2.28 25.85
C ARG A 337 -13.66 1.64 24.62
N TYR A 338 -12.37 1.91 24.41
CA TYR A 338 -11.58 1.37 23.30
C TYR A 338 -11.09 -0.07 23.54
N ALA A 339 -11.05 -0.54 24.79
CA ALA A 339 -10.53 -1.87 25.11
C ALA A 339 -11.43 -2.98 24.54
N GLY A 340 -10.84 -3.99 23.91
CA GLY A 340 -11.58 -5.07 23.26
C GLY A 340 -10.74 -5.82 22.22
N THR A 341 -11.34 -6.81 21.59
CA THR A 341 -10.76 -7.53 20.45
C THR A 341 -11.41 -7.05 19.17
N TYR A 342 -10.60 -6.81 18.15
CA TYR A 342 -11.03 -6.39 16.83
C TYR A 342 -10.36 -7.28 15.79
N THR A 343 -11.10 -7.67 14.76
CA THR A 343 -10.63 -8.63 13.77
C THR A 343 -10.85 -8.12 12.36
N TYR A 344 -9.88 -8.41 11.49
CA TYR A 344 -10.01 -8.35 10.03
C TYR A 344 -9.23 -9.53 9.43
N PRO A 345 -9.33 -9.82 8.12
CA PRO A 345 -8.78 -11.05 7.54
C PRO A 345 -7.30 -11.34 7.81
N LEU A 346 -6.47 -10.30 7.98
CA LEU A 346 -5.02 -10.47 8.16
C LEU A 346 -4.57 -10.38 9.61
N ALA A 347 -5.36 -9.84 10.53
CA ALA A 347 -4.95 -9.78 11.93
C ALA A 347 -6.10 -9.73 12.92
N ARG A 348 -5.80 -10.24 14.10
CA ARG A 348 -6.55 -10.05 15.34
C ARG A 348 -5.83 -9.03 16.20
N LEU A 349 -6.54 -8.02 16.65
CA LEU A 349 -6.03 -6.91 17.44
C LEU A 349 -6.67 -6.95 18.83
N THR A 350 -5.86 -6.95 19.88
CA THR A 350 -6.34 -6.85 21.26
C THR A 350 -5.88 -5.51 21.83
N VAL A 351 -6.86 -4.67 22.17
CA VAL A 351 -6.63 -3.34 22.74
C VAL A 351 -6.91 -3.37 24.23
N ARG A 352 -5.97 -2.87 25.03
CA ARG A 352 -6.10 -2.77 26.49
C ARG A 352 -5.85 -1.34 26.94
N ALA A 353 -6.73 -0.81 27.78
CA ALA A 353 -6.54 0.49 28.40
C ALA A 353 -5.52 0.41 29.54
N VAL A 354 -4.62 1.39 29.59
CA VAL A 354 -3.65 1.56 30.67
C VAL A 354 -3.50 3.05 30.99
N THR A 355 -2.83 3.38 32.08
CA THR A 355 -2.57 4.78 32.44
C THR A 355 -1.83 5.50 31.31
N GLY A 356 -2.43 6.56 30.78
CA GLY A 356 -1.85 7.44 29.75
C GLY A 356 -2.00 6.97 28.30
N GLY A 357 -2.67 5.85 28.02
CA GLY A 357 -2.87 5.39 26.64
C GLY A 357 -3.46 3.99 26.51
N LEU A 358 -3.17 3.34 25.38
CA LEU A 358 -3.62 1.97 25.11
C LEU A 358 -2.42 1.08 24.72
N TRP A 359 -2.46 -0.19 25.10
CA TRP A 359 -1.64 -1.22 24.46
C TRP A 359 -2.44 -1.89 23.35
N LEU A 360 -1.83 -2.04 22.18
CA LEU A 360 -2.36 -2.81 21.06
C LEU A 360 -1.43 -3.99 20.79
N GLU A 361 -1.93 -5.18 21.05
CA GLU A 361 -1.31 -6.46 20.66
C GLU A 361 -1.91 -6.88 19.33
N ALA A 362 -1.07 -7.28 18.38
CA ALA A 362 -1.52 -7.72 17.06
C ALA A 362 -0.98 -9.11 16.75
N VAL A 363 -1.87 -10.02 16.37
CA VAL A 363 -1.53 -11.34 15.84
C VAL A 363 -1.92 -11.36 14.38
N GLN A 364 -0.93 -11.47 13.50
CA GLN A 364 -1.18 -11.71 12.09
C GLN A 364 -1.78 -13.10 11.94
N THR A 365 -3.01 -13.20 11.45
CA THR A 365 -3.77 -14.45 11.30
C THR A 365 -3.58 -15.08 9.92
N ARG A 366 -3.29 -14.25 8.92
CA ARG A 366 -2.97 -14.66 7.55
C ARG A 366 -1.95 -13.69 6.97
N GLY A 367 -1.02 -14.21 6.16
CA GLY A 367 -0.04 -13.42 5.43
C GLY A 367 -0.23 -13.53 3.92
N LEU A 368 0.72 -12.91 3.20
CA LEU A 368 0.94 -13.12 1.76
C LEU A 368 1.58 -14.48 1.45
N SER A 369 2.13 -15.16 2.46
CA SER A 369 2.71 -16.50 2.34
C SER A 369 1.61 -17.55 2.24
N ARG A 370 1.90 -18.64 1.53
CA ARG A 370 0.99 -19.80 1.44
C ARG A 370 0.90 -20.58 2.76
N GLU A 371 1.89 -20.44 3.63
CA GLU A 371 1.86 -21.05 4.96
C GLU A 371 1.08 -20.15 5.92
N ALA A 372 -0.13 -20.58 6.29
CA ALA A 372 -0.89 -19.95 7.35
C ALA A 372 -0.22 -20.25 8.69
N ARG A 373 0.45 -19.25 9.26
CA ARG A 373 0.93 -19.28 10.65
C ARG A 373 0.48 -18.01 11.34
N GLU A 374 -0.14 -18.17 12.50
CA GLU A 374 -0.37 -17.03 13.37
C GLU A 374 1.00 -16.50 13.81
N ARG A 375 1.23 -15.19 13.63
CA ARG A 375 2.47 -14.54 14.00
C ARG A 375 2.19 -13.35 14.92
N PRO A 376 2.63 -13.37 16.18
CA PRO A 376 2.55 -12.20 17.02
C PRO A 376 3.48 -11.11 16.48
N LEU A 377 2.98 -9.88 16.41
CA LEU A 377 3.78 -8.70 16.10
C LEU A 377 4.21 -8.02 17.41
N PRO A 378 5.30 -7.24 17.40
CA PRO A 378 5.69 -6.43 18.55
C PRO A 378 4.51 -5.54 19.01
N PRO A 379 4.21 -5.49 20.32
CA PRO A 379 3.10 -4.71 20.83
C PRO A 379 3.35 -3.22 20.62
N LEU A 380 2.28 -2.48 20.38
CA LEU A 380 2.31 -1.03 20.14
C LEU A 380 1.71 -0.29 21.33
N PHE A 381 2.45 0.67 21.87
CA PHE A 381 1.89 1.63 22.82
C PHE A 381 1.29 2.82 22.06
N LEU A 382 -0.01 3.05 22.25
CA LEU A 382 -0.80 4.06 21.59
C LEU A 382 -0.96 5.28 22.51
N ARG A 383 -0.35 6.40 22.11
CA ARG A 383 -0.35 7.67 22.86
C ARG A 383 -1.44 8.59 22.31
N PRO A 384 -2.35 9.12 23.14
CA PRO A 384 -3.44 9.97 22.64
C PRO A 384 -2.90 11.26 22.02
N ILE A 385 -3.36 11.56 20.80
CA ILE A 385 -3.14 12.83 20.08
C ILE A 385 -4.46 13.53 19.71
N GLY A 386 -5.56 12.93 20.11
CA GLY A 386 -6.94 13.39 20.00
C GLY A 386 -7.83 12.44 20.80
N GLU A 387 -9.13 12.72 20.83
CA GLU A 387 -10.08 11.88 21.59
C GLU A 387 -10.12 10.44 21.08
N ARG A 388 -10.02 10.26 19.74
CA ARG A 388 -10.17 8.98 19.04
C ARG A 388 -8.96 8.58 18.22
N VAL A 389 -7.86 9.35 18.27
CA VAL A 389 -6.68 9.15 17.42
C VAL A 389 -5.43 9.08 18.30
N PHE A 390 -4.59 8.10 18.04
CA PHE A 390 -3.42 7.78 18.83
C PHE A 390 -2.19 7.67 17.94
N ALA A 391 -1.06 8.22 18.37
CA ALA A 391 0.24 8.02 17.75
C ALA A 391 0.93 6.77 18.30
N THR A 392 1.74 6.12 17.49
CA THR A 392 2.49 4.91 17.88
C THR A 392 3.93 4.97 17.35
N GLY A 393 4.85 4.36 18.12
CA GLY A 393 6.27 4.31 17.79
C GLY A 393 6.99 5.67 17.92
N PRO A 394 8.24 5.76 17.46
CA PRO A 394 9.00 7.00 17.45
C PRO A 394 8.46 7.98 16.39
N VAL A 395 8.77 9.27 16.58
CA VAL A 395 8.48 10.31 15.58
C VAL A 395 9.32 10.05 14.33
N ARG A 396 8.66 9.89 13.18
CA ARG A 396 9.27 9.63 11.87
C ARG A 396 8.64 10.54 10.81
N ALA A 397 9.26 10.60 9.63
CA ALA A 397 8.76 11.38 8.48
C ALA A 397 7.41 10.89 7.95
N VAL A 398 7.16 9.59 8.02
CA VAL A 398 5.84 9.01 7.75
C VAL A 398 5.10 8.90 9.09
N PRO A 399 3.87 9.44 9.21
CA PRO A 399 3.11 9.32 10.44
C PRO A 399 2.76 7.84 10.70
N ASN A 400 2.61 7.49 11.96
CA ASN A 400 2.10 6.17 12.35
C ASN A 400 1.05 6.36 13.45
N ARG A 401 -0.22 6.18 13.06
CA ARG A 401 -1.39 6.49 13.89
C ARG A 401 -2.36 5.31 13.91
N VAL A 402 -3.22 5.26 14.91
CA VAL A 402 -4.36 4.36 15.04
C VAL A 402 -5.57 5.19 15.43
N ASP A 403 -6.71 4.95 14.80
CA ASP A 403 -7.98 5.64 15.09
C ASP A 403 -9.12 4.67 15.38
N PHE A 404 -10.08 5.12 16.18
CA PHE A 404 -11.25 4.35 16.59
C PHE A 404 -12.52 5.00 16.05
N ILE A 405 -13.39 4.20 15.43
CA ILE A 405 -14.57 4.66 14.71
C ILE A 405 -15.81 4.07 15.37
N PHE A 406 -16.74 4.94 15.71
CA PHE A 406 -18.01 4.61 16.32
C PHE A 406 -19.10 4.53 15.26
N ASP A 407 -20.06 3.64 15.49
CA ASP A 407 -21.28 3.55 14.71
C ASP A 407 -22.40 4.24 15.50
N GLY A 408 -22.91 5.36 14.98
CA GLY A 408 -23.83 6.24 15.69
C GLY A 408 -23.34 6.64 17.09
N ASP A 409 -24.23 6.50 18.07
CA ASP A 409 -23.99 6.86 19.48
C ASP A 409 -23.54 5.66 20.34
N SER A 410 -22.98 4.61 19.72
CA SER A 410 -22.49 3.42 20.44
C SER A 410 -21.53 3.79 21.57
N GLU A 411 -21.66 3.11 22.73
CA GLU A 411 -20.73 3.28 23.84
C GLU A 411 -19.30 2.84 23.45
N HIS A 412 -19.17 1.82 22.62
CA HIS A 412 -17.90 1.29 22.16
C HIS A 412 -17.68 1.55 20.66
N PRO A 413 -16.43 1.73 20.20
CA PRO A 413 -16.15 1.85 18.79
C PRO A 413 -16.52 0.54 18.09
N ARG A 414 -17.10 0.64 16.90
CA ARG A 414 -17.36 -0.52 16.06
C ARG A 414 -16.11 -0.99 15.35
N TRP A 415 -15.19 -0.07 15.04
CA TRP A 415 -13.93 -0.41 14.39
C TRP A 415 -12.73 0.25 15.06
N VAL A 416 -11.60 -0.44 15.00
CA VAL A 416 -10.28 0.18 15.09
C VAL A 416 -9.65 0.15 13.69
N ARG A 417 -9.06 1.27 13.29
CA ARG A 417 -8.29 1.34 12.05
C ARG A 417 -6.81 1.32 12.36
N ALA A 418 -6.18 0.19 12.04
CA ALA A 418 -4.76 -0.03 12.24
C ALA A 418 -4.18 -0.73 11.01
N PHE A 419 -2.91 -0.47 10.72
CA PHE A 419 -2.23 -1.01 9.53
C PHE A 419 -3.01 -0.74 8.22
N GLY A 420 -3.80 0.33 8.19
CA GLY A 420 -4.58 0.80 7.04
C GLY A 420 -5.96 0.18 6.88
N ARG A 421 -6.33 -0.78 7.74
CA ARG A 421 -7.56 -1.56 7.61
C ARG A 421 -8.48 -1.28 8.77
N LEU A 422 -9.78 -1.30 8.50
CA LEU A 422 -10.80 -1.41 9.54
C LEU A 422 -10.85 -2.84 10.06
N ALA A 423 -10.53 -3.00 11.35
CA ALA A 423 -10.81 -4.21 12.11
C ALA A 423 -12.11 -3.99 12.89
N GLU A 424 -13.09 -4.86 12.67
CA GLU A 424 -14.39 -4.78 13.34
C GLU A 424 -14.29 -5.39 14.72
N ARG A 425 -14.96 -4.77 15.69
CA ARG A 425 -15.00 -5.25 17.07
C ARG A 425 -15.70 -6.60 17.11
N ASP A 426 -15.08 -7.58 17.76
CA ASP A 426 -15.71 -8.86 18.03
C ASP A 426 -16.91 -8.65 18.97
N ALA A 427 -17.97 -9.45 18.81
CA ALA A 427 -19.11 -9.40 19.71
C ALA A 427 -18.64 -9.60 21.16
N ILE A 428 -19.15 -8.79 22.08
CA ILE A 428 -18.88 -8.94 23.51
C ILE A 428 -19.42 -10.32 23.92
N GLN A 429 -18.55 -11.29 24.19
CA GLN A 429 -18.95 -12.49 24.91
C GLN A 429 -19.23 -12.04 26.35
N GLU A 430 -20.50 -11.81 26.68
CA GLU A 430 -20.93 -11.77 28.07
C GLU A 430 -20.67 -13.15 28.67
N TYR A 431 -19.65 -13.23 29.53
CA TYR A 431 -19.37 -14.40 30.38
C TYR A 431 -20.18 -14.34 31.66
#